data_AF-A0A6M3KZI9-F1
#
_entry.id   AF-A0A6M3KZI9-F1
#
_cell.length_a   1.000
_cell.length_b   1.000
_cell.length_c   1.000
_cell.angle_alpha   90.00
_cell.angle_beta   90.00
_cell.angle_gamma   90.00
#
_symmetry.space_group_name_H-M   'P 1'
#
loop_
_entity.id
_entity.type
_entity.pdbx_description
1 polymer ?
#
loop_
_entity_poly.entity_id
_entity_poly.type
_entity_poly.pdbx_seq_one_letter_code
_entity_poly.pdbx_strand_id
1 'polypeptide(L)'
;MINWIKMFWERGTKGYCYCDLWSFDNWLSKVIASGLREFKSKTTTYPNDIDNWEEWLSILDEMIECFEEQPRDINNFEGDFLVTYDRRVAIKKTKLHRGLELLEKYYYDLWD
;
A
#
# COMPACT_ATOMS: atom_id res chain seq x y z
N MET A 1 -3.85 -3.83 -29.09
CA MET A 1 -5.00 -4.47 -28.39
C MET A 1 -4.66 -5.79 -27.68
N ILE A 2 -3.55 -6.49 -28.03
CA ILE A 2 -3.18 -7.81 -27.47
C ILE A 2 -2.46 -7.76 -26.10
N ASN A 3 -1.84 -6.63 -25.76
CA ASN A 3 -0.93 -6.56 -24.61
C ASN A 3 -1.65 -6.61 -23.24
N TRP A 4 -2.82 -5.95 -23.12
CA TRP A 4 -3.54 -5.91 -21.84
C TRP A 4 -4.15 -7.26 -21.45
N ILE A 5 -4.61 -8.06 -22.42
CA ILE A 5 -5.16 -9.40 -22.19
C ILE A 5 -4.07 -10.31 -21.61
N LYS A 6 -2.85 -10.23 -22.18
CA LYS A 6 -1.70 -10.96 -21.66
C LYS A 6 -1.39 -10.53 -20.22
N MET A 7 -1.35 -9.23 -19.93
CA MET A 7 -1.09 -8.71 -18.59
C MET A 7 -2.15 -9.16 -17.58
N PHE A 8 -3.42 -9.16 -17.98
CA PHE A 8 -4.52 -9.66 -17.16
C PHE A 8 -4.34 -11.14 -16.83
N TRP A 9 -4.00 -11.97 -17.82
CA TRP A 9 -3.75 -13.40 -17.61
C TRP A 9 -2.54 -13.66 -16.71
N GLU A 10 -1.45 -12.91 -16.88
CA GLU A 10 -0.28 -12.99 -16.01
C GLU A 10 -0.63 -12.61 -14.56
N ARG A 11 -1.37 -11.52 -14.33
CA ARG A 11 -1.84 -11.14 -12.98
C ARG A 11 -2.76 -12.19 -12.38
N GLY A 12 -3.67 -12.77 -13.17
CA GLY A 12 -4.58 -13.82 -12.69
C GLY A 12 -3.87 -15.14 -12.34
N THR A 13 -2.74 -15.45 -12.97
CA THR A 13 -2.01 -16.72 -12.75
C THR A 13 -0.82 -16.60 -11.80
N LYS A 14 -0.18 -15.43 -11.72
CA LYS A 14 1.04 -15.18 -10.95
C LYS A 14 0.88 -14.16 -9.83
N GLY A 15 -0.17 -13.35 -9.87
CA GLY A 15 -0.33 -12.17 -9.00
C GLY A 15 0.38 -10.90 -9.51
N TYR A 16 1.07 -10.95 -10.66
CA TYR A 16 1.76 -9.81 -11.28
C TYR A 16 1.99 -10.01 -12.79
N CYS A 17 2.19 -8.93 -13.55
CA CYS A 17 2.66 -8.95 -14.95
C CYS A 17 4.14 -8.56 -15.08
N TYR A 18 4.73 -8.79 -16.26
CA TYR A 18 6.07 -8.27 -16.58
C TYR A 18 6.21 -6.74 -16.37
N CYS A 19 5.15 -5.99 -16.67
CA CYS A 19 5.10 -4.54 -16.46
C CYS A 19 5.20 -4.12 -14.99
N ASP A 20 4.63 -4.92 -14.09
CA ASP A 20 4.62 -4.63 -12.65
C ASP A 20 6.05 -4.74 -12.09
N LEU A 21 6.91 -5.55 -12.70
CA LEU A 21 8.31 -5.70 -12.29
C LEU A 21 9.17 -4.46 -12.52
N TRP A 22 8.73 -3.51 -13.37
CA TRP A 22 9.46 -2.26 -13.58
C TRP A 22 9.39 -1.32 -12.35
N SER A 23 8.44 -1.55 -11.45
CA SER A 23 8.31 -0.86 -10.18
C SER A 23 7.56 -1.77 -9.20
N PHE A 24 8.19 -2.90 -8.87
CA PHE A 24 7.53 -3.97 -8.12
C PHE A 24 7.13 -3.55 -6.71
N ASP A 25 7.92 -2.68 -6.09
CA ASP A 25 7.60 -2.00 -4.82
C ASP A 25 6.26 -1.26 -4.92
N ASN A 26 6.06 -0.45 -5.96
CA ASN A 26 4.82 0.30 -6.17
C ASN A 26 3.63 -0.62 -6.48
N TRP A 27 3.85 -1.70 -7.25
CA TRP A 27 2.81 -2.69 -7.49
C TRP A 27 2.37 -3.36 -6.19
N LEU A 28 3.33 -3.82 -5.38
CA LEU A 28 3.04 -4.51 -4.12
C LEU A 28 2.29 -3.60 -3.14
N SER A 29 2.73 -2.34 -2.98
CA SER A 29 2.04 -1.38 -2.12
C SER A 29 0.59 -1.16 -2.56
N LYS A 30 0.30 -1.11 -3.87
CA LYS A 30 -1.07 -1.01 -4.38
C LYS A 30 -1.92 -2.23 -4.07
N VAL A 31 -1.35 -3.43 -4.22
CA VAL A 31 -2.03 -4.69 -3.89
C VAL A 31 -2.39 -4.71 -2.40
N ILE A 32 -1.43 -4.39 -1.53
CA ILE A 32 -1.65 -4.34 -0.08
C ILE A 32 -2.73 -3.31 0.28
N ALA A 33 -2.58 -2.05 -0.16
CA ALA A 33 -3.54 -0.99 0.16
C ALA A 33 -4.96 -1.33 -0.35
N SER A 34 -5.07 -1.91 -1.55
CA SER A 34 -6.36 -2.28 -2.13
C SER A 34 -7.00 -3.45 -1.38
N GLY A 35 -6.20 -4.46 -1.00
CA GLY A 35 -6.64 -5.58 -0.17
C GLY A 35 -7.11 -5.13 1.21
N LEU A 36 -6.35 -4.26 1.88
CA LEU A 36 -6.72 -3.68 3.17
C LEU A 36 -8.01 -2.86 3.09
N ARG A 37 -8.21 -2.08 2.02
CA ARG A 37 -9.45 -1.31 1.83
C ARG A 37 -10.66 -2.23 1.69
N GLU A 38 -10.53 -3.30 0.90
CA GLU A 38 -11.61 -4.28 0.73
C GLU A 38 -11.86 -5.04 2.05
N PHE A 39 -10.81 -5.46 2.75
CA PHE A 39 -10.90 -6.09 4.06
C PHE A 39 -11.61 -5.18 5.07
N LYS A 40 -11.19 -3.92 5.22
CA LYS A 40 -11.84 -2.92 6.08
C LYS A 40 -13.33 -2.77 5.78
N SER A 41 -13.72 -2.83 4.51
CA SER A 41 -15.13 -2.69 4.11
C SER A 41 -16.01 -3.90 4.45
N LYS A 42 -15.39 -5.05 4.75
CA LYS A 42 -16.06 -6.33 4.95
C LYS A 42 -15.91 -6.89 6.36
N THR A 43 -14.82 -6.54 7.04
CA THR A 43 -14.48 -7.05 8.36
C THR A 43 -15.62 -6.81 9.34
N THR A 44 -15.85 -7.77 10.22
CA THR A 44 -16.89 -7.71 11.28
C THR A 44 -16.31 -7.93 12.68
N THR A 45 -15.03 -8.30 12.74
CA THR A 45 -14.27 -8.55 13.96
C THR A 45 -13.03 -7.65 14.05
N TYR A 46 -12.42 -7.58 15.24
CA TYR A 46 -11.21 -6.83 15.51
C TYR A 46 -10.26 -7.61 16.45
N PRO A 47 -8.95 -7.32 16.44
CA PRO A 47 -7.97 -8.01 17.29
C PRO A 47 -8.29 -7.90 18.79
N ASN A 48 -7.91 -8.92 19.58
CA ASN A 48 -8.19 -8.93 21.03
C ASN A 48 -7.43 -7.86 21.83
N ASP A 49 -6.35 -7.28 21.27
CA ASP A 49 -5.53 -6.25 21.91
C ASP A 49 -5.97 -4.82 21.54
N ILE A 50 -7.09 -4.68 20.82
CA ILE A 50 -7.72 -3.41 20.46
C ILE A 50 -8.95 -3.17 21.36
N ASP A 51 -9.12 -1.93 21.83
CA ASP A 51 -10.17 -1.62 22.81
C ASP A 51 -11.56 -1.54 22.18
N ASN A 52 -11.63 -1.11 20.91
CA ASN A 52 -12.90 -0.87 20.23
C ASN A 52 -12.79 -0.93 18.70
N TRP A 53 -13.95 -1.05 18.07
CA TRP A 53 -14.11 -1.14 16.63
C TRP A 53 -13.53 0.07 15.88
N GLU A 54 -13.76 1.27 16.38
CA GLU A 54 -13.31 2.51 15.74
C GLU A 54 -11.79 2.62 15.71
N GLU A 55 -11.11 2.17 16.77
CA GLU A 55 -9.65 2.08 16.83
C GLU A 55 -9.11 1.12 15.76
N TRP A 56 -9.74 -0.05 15.58
CA TRP A 56 -9.34 -1.00 14.55
C TRP A 56 -9.48 -0.39 13.14
N LEU A 57 -10.61 0.26 12.86
CA LEU A 57 -10.82 0.93 11.58
C LEU A 57 -9.81 2.05 11.33
N SER A 58 -9.42 2.79 12.36
CA SER A 58 -8.40 3.84 12.27
C SER A 58 -7.01 3.26 11.98
N ILE A 59 -6.67 2.11 12.56
CA ILE A 59 -5.41 1.41 12.29
C ILE A 59 -5.38 0.89 10.85
N LEU A 60 -6.49 0.33 10.37
CA LEU A 60 -6.63 -0.08 8.98
C LEU A 60 -6.47 1.11 8.02
N ASP A 61 -7.05 2.28 8.33
CA ASP A 61 -6.84 3.50 7.56
C ASP A 61 -5.37 3.93 7.52
N GLU A 62 -4.70 3.94 8.68
CA GLU A 62 -3.28 4.30 8.76
C GLU A 62 -2.41 3.36 7.92
N MET A 63 -2.67 2.04 7.97
CA MET A 63 -1.98 1.08 7.13
C MET A 63 -2.21 1.35 5.65
N ILE A 64 -3.46 1.58 5.25
CA ILE A 64 -3.82 1.90 3.86
C ILE A 64 -3.05 3.14 3.39
N GLU A 65 -3.07 4.23 4.16
CA GLU A 65 -2.36 5.47 3.83
C GLU A 65 -0.84 5.31 3.69
N CYS A 66 -0.24 4.40 4.48
CA CYS A 66 1.19 4.09 4.40
C CYS A 66 1.57 3.38 3.09
N PHE A 67 0.70 2.52 2.56
CA PHE A 67 0.91 1.78 1.31
C PHE A 67 0.32 2.47 0.07
N GLU A 68 -0.50 3.51 0.22
CA GLU A 68 -1.02 4.26 -0.91
C GLU A 68 0.07 5.05 -1.66
N GLU A 69 0.00 5.01 -3.00
CA GLU A 69 0.92 5.72 -3.88
C GLU A 69 0.79 7.24 -3.63
N GLN A 70 1.82 7.85 -3.05
CA GLN A 70 1.86 9.30 -2.90
C GLN A 70 1.94 9.95 -4.29
N PRO A 71 1.23 11.07 -4.52
CA PRO A 71 1.23 11.73 -5.82
C PRO A 71 2.66 12.03 -6.28
N ARG A 72 2.96 11.66 -7.53
CA ARG A 72 4.20 12.02 -8.22
C ARG A 72 4.11 13.48 -8.61
N ASP A 73 4.05 14.38 -7.63
CA ASP A 73 3.97 15.81 -7.92
C ASP A 73 5.37 16.32 -8.27
N ILE A 74 5.81 15.98 -9.48
CA ILE A 74 7.07 16.42 -10.10
C ILE A 74 6.97 17.86 -10.59
N ASN A 75 5.77 18.44 -10.66
CA ASN A 75 5.53 19.75 -11.27
C ASN A 75 5.40 20.90 -10.25
N ASN A 76 5.32 20.62 -8.95
CA ASN A 76 4.98 21.63 -7.91
C ASN A 76 6.12 21.94 -6.92
N PHE A 77 7.34 21.47 -7.17
CA PHE A 77 8.48 21.81 -6.31
C PHE A 77 9.40 22.81 -6.99
N GLU A 78 9.28 24.09 -6.62
CA GLU A 78 10.37 25.06 -6.80
C GLU A 78 11.52 24.65 -5.86
N GLY A 79 12.63 24.14 -6.41
CA GLY A 79 13.79 23.74 -5.62
C GLY A 79 14.78 22.84 -6.38
N ASP A 80 15.94 22.60 -5.77
CA ASP A 80 16.95 21.66 -6.28
C ASP A 80 16.35 20.25 -6.40
N PHE A 81 16.39 19.70 -7.61
CA PHE A 81 15.89 18.37 -7.93
C PHE A 81 16.43 17.30 -6.98
N LEU A 82 17.72 17.35 -6.62
CA LEU A 82 18.34 16.37 -5.72
C LEU A 82 17.77 16.45 -4.30
N VAL A 83 17.67 17.67 -3.75
CA VAL A 83 17.08 17.90 -2.41
C VAL A 83 15.62 17.45 -2.36
N THR A 84 14.85 17.70 -3.43
CA THR A 84 13.46 17.24 -3.50
C THR A 84 13.34 15.73 -3.66
N TYR A 85 14.29 15.08 -4.33
CA TYR A 85 14.34 13.63 -4.46
C TYR A 85 14.64 12.95 -3.13
N ASP A 86 15.68 13.39 -2.42
CA ASP A 86 16.08 12.82 -1.13
C ASP A 86 14.96 12.95 -0.10
N ARG A 87 14.29 14.11 -0.04
CA ARG A 87 13.13 14.33 0.84
C ARG A 87 11.99 13.37 0.51
N ARG A 88 11.70 13.13 -0.77
CA ARG A 88 10.65 12.16 -1.18
C ARG A 88 11.01 10.74 -0.80
N VAL A 89 12.26 10.34 -1.00
CA VAL A 89 12.74 9.01 -0.60
C VAL A 89 12.64 8.84 0.92
N ALA A 90 13.01 9.86 1.70
CA ALA A 90 12.89 9.84 3.15
C ALA A 90 11.43 9.68 3.59
N ILE A 91 10.51 10.50 3.06
CA ILE A 91 9.07 10.40 3.38
C ILE A 91 8.52 9.02 3.02
N LYS A 92 8.84 8.51 1.82
CA LYS A 92 8.41 7.17 1.39
C LYS A 92 8.95 6.07 2.30
N LYS A 93 10.21 6.15 2.73
CA LYS A 93 10.81 5.20 3.67
C LYS A 93 10.11 5.25 5.03
N THR A 94 9.85 6.44 5.57
CA THR A 94 9.15 6.58 6.85
C THR A 94 7.74 6.02 6.79
N LYS A 95 6.97 6.33 5.74
CA LYS A 95 5.62 5.79 5.55
C LYS A 95 5.63 4.26 5.38
N LEU A 96 6.53 3.74 4.53
CA LEU A 96 6.66 2.30 4.34
C LEU A 96 7.03 1.60 5.65
N HIS A 97 7.96 2.17 6.43
CA HIS A 97 8.34 1.60 7.72
C HIS A 97 7.15 1.52 8.66
N ARG A 98 6.38 2.61 8.80
CA ARG A 98 5.17 2.62 9.63
C ARG A 98 4.12 1.62 9.15
N GLY A 99 3.88 1.53 7.85
CA GLY A 99 2.97 0.56 7.27
C GLY A 99 3.39 -0.88 7.54
N LEU A 100 4.70 -1.17 7.47
CA LEU A 100 5.25 -2.49 7.76
C LEU A 100 5.17 -2.84 9.25
N GLU A 101 5.41 -1.89 10.17
CA GLU A 101 5.24 -2.11 11.61
C GLU A 101 3.80 -2.51 11.96
N LEU A 102 2.82 -1.80 11.42
CA LEU A 102 1.41 -2.10 11.63
C LEU A 102 1.01 -3.42 10.97
N LEU A 103 1.46 -3.66 9.74
CA LEU A 103 1.22 -4.90 9.02
C LEU A 103 1.83 -6.09 9.75
N GLU A 104 3.05 -5.97 10.26
CA GLU A 104 3.70 -7.01 11.08
C GLU A 104 2.89 -7.29 12.34
N LYS A 105 2.47 -6.24 13.06
CA LYS A 105 1.72 -6.38 14.31
C LYS A 105 0.40 -7.14 14.10
N TYR A 106 -0.36 -6.79 13.07
CA TYR A 106 -1.72 -7.30 12.85
C TYR A 106 -1.84 -8.30 11.70
N TYR A 107 -0.73 -8.82 11.16
CA TYR A 107 -0.76 -9.71 9.99
C TYR A 107 -1.71 -10.90 10.17
N TYR A 108 -1.71 -11.47 11.38
CA TYR A 108 -2.53 -12.63 11.74
C TYR A 108 -3.95 -12.27 12.19
N ASP A 109 -4.32 -11.00 12.15
CA ASP A 109 -5.66 -10.50 12.44
C ASP A 109 -6.36 -9.97 11.18
N LEU A 110 -5.71 -10.08 10.01
CA LEU A 110 -6.31 -9.78 8.70
C LEU A 110 -7.14 -10.97 8.16
N TRP A 111 -8.01 -11.51 9.02
CA TRP A 111 -9.00 -12.54 8.69
C TRP A 111 -10.36 -12.12 9.21
N ASP A 112 -11.42 -12.58 8.56
CA ASP A 112 -12.82 -12.42 8.98
C ASP A 112 -13.61 -13.68 8.58
#